data_AF-A0A4R5E9W8-F1
#
_entry.id   AF-A0A4R5E9W8-F1
#
_cell.length_a   1.000
_cell.length_b   1.000
_cell.length_c   1.000
_cell.angle_alpha   90.00
_cell.angle_beta   90.00
_cell.angle_gamma   90.00
#
_symmetry.space_group_name_H-M   'P 1'
#
loop_
_entity.id
_entity.type
_entity.pdbx_description
1 polymer ?
#
loop_
_entity_poly.entity_id
_entity_poly.type
_entity_poly.pdbx_seq_one_letter_code
_entity_poly.pdbx_strand_id
1 'polypeptide(L)'
;MEPLGYTDAVRLLGTRAIGLPEPFVALFHCLSGGMPRDLLRTARAAVSQTSPERPRTLAETAAYLVGRDLDRGLDEVAPESHALFRDTLLHVFGEALTHEQMDLATDPDFPGSFDALAAVQRGLTDAGANVTVDIGTIRQAWGLPVAGAPNGTARSGTSSAPRP
;
A
#
# COMPACT_ATOMS: atom_id res chain seq x y z
N MET A 1 7.28 -14.33 15.36
CA MET A 1 6.29 -14.87 14.39
C MET A 1 6.78 -14.41 13.04
N GLU A 2 6.85 -15.30 12.05
CA GLU A 2 7.38 -14.96 10.73
C GLU A 2 6.32 -14.23 9.91
N PRO A 3 6.69 -13.18 9.14
CA PRO A 3 5.76 -12.52 8.22
C PRO A 3 5.37 -13.47 7.09
N LEU A 4 4.10 -13.39 6.69
CA LEU A 4 3.58 -14.08 5.52
C LEU A 4 3.89 -13.26 4.27
N GLY A 5 3.99 -13.93 3.12
CA GLY A 5 3.91 -13.27 1.81
C GLY A 5 2.45 -12.99 1.42
N TYR A 6 2.24 -12.13 0.43
CA TYR A 6 0.92 -11.73 -0.03
C TYR A 6 0.05 -12.92 -0.47
N THR A 7 0.64 -13.88 -1.19
CA THR A 7 -0.07 -15.10 -1.61
C THR A 7 -0.59 -15.92 -0.42
N ASP A 8 0.17 -15.98 0.67
CA ASP A 8 -0.27 -16.67 1.89
C ASP A 8 -1.33 -15.89 2.66
N ALA A 9 -1.27 -14.55 2.62
CA ALA A 9 -2.33 -13.69 3.16
C ALA A 9 -3.67 -13.91 2.42
N VAL A 10 -3.65 -14.01 1.08
CA VAL A 10 -4.82 -14.36 0.27
C VAL A 10 -5.39 -15.71 0.67
N ARG A 11 -4.56 -16.74 0.80
CA ARG A 11 -4.99 -18.06 1.26
C ARG A 11 -5.59 -18.01 2.65
N LEU A 12 -4.95 -17.32 3.59
CA LEU A 12 -5.38 -17.22 4.97
C LEU A 12 -6.75 -16.54 5.12
N LEU A 13 -6.98 -15.45 4.37
CA LEU A 13 -8.26 -14.75 4.39
C LEU A 13 -9.33 -15.49 3.59
N GLY A 14 -8.98 -16.15 2.49
CA GLY A 14 -9.92 -16.96 1.70
C GLY A 14 -10.55 -18.10 2.50
N THR A 15 -9.85 -18.65 3.49
CA THR A 15 -10.45 -19.66 4.41
C THR A 15 -11.49 -19.10 5.38
N ARG A 16 -11.58 -17.78 5.54
CA ARG A 16 -12.41 -17.11 6.57
C ARG A 16 -13.46 -16.17 6.01
N ALA A 17 -13.23 -15.59 4.83
CA ALA A 17 -14.12 -14.65 4.18
C ALA A 17 -14.24 -15.00 2.70
N ILE A 18 -15.44 -15.41 2.29
CA ILE A 18 -15.74 -15.73 0.88
C ILE A 18 -16.11 -14.42 0.17
N GLY A 19 -15.54 -14.18 -0.99
CA GLY A 19 -15.87 -13.02 -1.84
C GLY A 19 -15.23 -11.70 -1.41
N LEU A 20 -14.20 -11.74 -0.56
CA LEU A 20 -13.40 -10.55 -0.26
C LEU A 20 -12.58 -10.17 -1.51
N PRO A 21 -12.73 -8.95 -2.06
CA PRO A 21 -11.98 -8.56 -3.25
C PRO A 21 -10.48 -8.44 -2.95
N GLU A 22 -9.65 -8.86 -3.90
CA GLU A 22 -8.18 -8.88 -3.77
C GLU A 22 -7.54 -7.54 -3.36
N PRO A 23 -8.02 -6.37 -3.83
CA PRO A 23 -7.49 -5.09 -3.38
C PRO A 23 -7.62 -4.86 -1.87
N PHE A 24 -8.67 -5.39 -1.23
CA PHE A 24 -8.82 -5.33 0.22
C PHE A 24 -7.84 -6.25 0.92
N VAL A 25 -7.59 -7.44 0.38
CA VAL A 25 -6.57 -8.36 0.91
C VAL A 25 -5.19 -7.71 0.86
N ALA A 26 -4.84 -7.08 -0.26
CA ALA A 26 -3.58 -6.37 -0.45
C ALA A 26 -3.43 -5.23 0.57
N LEU A 27 -4.47 -4.43 0.76
CA LEU A 27 -4.48 -3.36 1.77
C LEU A 27 -4.25 -3.92 3.18
N PHE A 28 -4.96 -4.98 3.56
CA PHE A 28 -4.81 -5.58 4.90
C PHE A 28 -3.43 -6.18 5.10
N HIS A 29 -2.87 -6.80 4.06
CA HIS A 29 -1.52 -7.33 4.06
C HIS A 29 -0.49 -6.24 4.33
N CYS A 30 -0.53 -5.16 3.56
CA CYS A 30 0.37 -4.02 3.71
C CYS A 30 0.30 -3.42 5.12
N LEU A 31 -0.91 -3.15 5.64
CA LEU A 31 -1.11 -2.56 6.96
C LEU A 31 -0.72 -3.47 8.12
N SER A 32 -0.90 -4.79 7.95
CA SER A 32 -0.47 -5.77 8.96
C SER A 32 1.03 -6.00 8.99
N GLY A 33 1.78 -5.45 8.04
CA GLY A 33 3.17 -5.80 7.81
C GLY A 33 3.34 -7.29 7.50
N GLY A 34 2.35 -7.95 6.89
CA GLY A 34 2.36 -9.40 6.64
C GLY A 34 2.22 -10.27 7.89
N MET A 35 1.96 -9.70 9.07
CA MET A 35 1.83 -10.47 10.31
C MET A 35 0.45 -11.15 10.37
N PRO A 36 0.35 -12.50 10.48
CA PRO A 36 -0.94 -13.19 10.41
C PRO A 36 -1.97 -12.70 11.42
N ARG A 37 -1.52 -12.39 12.65
CA ARG A 37 -2.39 -11.90 13.72
C ARG A 37 -2.92 -10.51 13.41
N ASP A 38 -2.08 -9.62 12.91
CA ASP A 38 -2.46 -8.25 12.59
C ASP A 38 -3.29 -8.21 11.30
N LEU A 39 -3.04 -9.11 10.34
CA LEU A 39 -3.87 -9.26 9.14
C LEU A 39 -5.32 -9.53 9.51
N LEU A 40 -5.56 -10.50 10.39
CA LEU A 40 -6.91 -10.80 10.88
C LEU A 40 -7.50 -9.65 11.70
N ARG A 41 -6.68 -8.93 12.46
CA ARG A 41 -7.10 -7.76 13.24
C ARG A 41 -7.57 -6.63 12.30
N THR A 42 -6.80 -6.33 11.26
CA THR A 42 -7.09 -5.30 10.27
C THR A 42 -8.32 -5.66 9.44
N ALA A 43 -8.43 -6.91 8.98
CA ALA A 43 -9.61 -7.39 8.26
C ALA A 43 -10.90 -7.25 9.10
N ARG A 44 -10.85 -7.62 10.38
CA ARG A 44 -11.99 -7.44 11.30
C ARG A 44 -12.35 -5.98 11.50
N ALA A 45 -11.35 -5.10 11.65
CA ALA A 45 -11.57 -3.67 11.78
C ALA A 45 -12.27 -3.07 10.56
N ALA A 46 -11.93 -3.53 9.35
CA ALA A 46 -12.59 -3.13 8.12
C ALA A 46 -14.07 -3.56 8.11
N VAL A 47 -14.35 -4.83 8.44
CA VAL A 47 -15.71 -5.39 8.48
C VAL A 47 -16.59 -4.66 9.51
N SER A 48 -16.04 -4.29 10.67
CA SER A 48 -16.78 -3.53 11.69
C SER A 48 -17.24 -2.14 11.23
N GLN A 49 -16.72 -1.63 10.11
CA GLN A 49 -17.09 -0.33 9.54
C GLN A 49 -17.97 -0.43 8.29
N THR A 50 -18.22 -1.65 7.80
CA THR A 50 -19.12 -1.87 6.67
C THR A 50 -20.55 -1.84 7.17
N SER A 51 -21.35 -0.90 6.66
CA SER A 51 -22.82 -0.93 6.81
C SER A 51 -23.44 -1.51 5.54
N PRO A 52 -24.49 -2.35 5.65
CA PRO A 52 -25.25 -2.82 4.48
C PRO A 52 -25.83 -1.68 3.64
N GLU A 53 -26.09 -0.52 4.24
CA GLU A 53 -26.75 0.63 3.62
C GLU A 53 -25.79 1.48 2.79
N ARG A 54 -24.48 1.38 3.05
CA ARG A 54 -23.45 2.14 2.33
C ARG A 54 -22.17 1.31 2.23
N PRO A 55 -22.01 0.51 1.16
CA PRO A 55 -20.74 -0.14 0.89
C PRO A 55 -19.66 0.94 0.71
N ARG A 56 -18.55 0.79 1.43
CA ARG A 56 -17.41 1.69 1.30
C ARG A 56 -16.55 1.30 0.12
N THR A 57 -16.01 2.30 -0.56
CA THR A 57 -15.01 2.07 -1.60
C THR A 57 -13.68 1.60 -1.00
N LEU A 58 -12.78 1.10 -1.85
CA LEU A 58 -11.41 0.77 -1.44
C LEU A 58 -10.69 2.00 -0.87
N ALA A 59 -10.79 3.14 -1.55
CA ALA A 59 -10.19 4.40 -1.11
C ALA A 59 -10.71 4.87 0.25
N GLU A 60 -12.03 4.78 0.49
CA GLU A 60 -12.64 5.13 1.79
C GLU A 60 -12.15 4.18 2.90
N THR A 61 -12.06 2.88 2.61
CA THR A 61 -11.57 1.87 3.55
C THR A 61 -10.08 2.05 3.85
N ALA A 62 -9.27 2.33 2.83
CA ALA A 62 -7.85 2.64 2.96
C ALA A 62 -7.63 3.88 3.82
N ALA A 63 -8.32 4.99 3.54
CA ALA A 63 -8.23 6.21 4.34
C ALA A 63 -8.57 5.98 5.81
N TYR A 64 -9.63 5.20 6.09
CA TYR A 64 -10.01 4.85 7.45
C TYR A 64 -8.94 4.00 8.17
N LEU A 65 -8.49 2.91 7.55
CA LEU A 65 -7.57 1.98 8.18
C LEU A 65 -6.17 2.58 8.34
N VAL A 66 -5.66 3.26 7.31
CA VAL A 66 -4.36 3.94 7.34
C VAL A 66 -4.35 5.03 8.41
N GLY A 67 -5.42 5.84 8.50
CA GLY A 67 -5.56 6.83 9.57
C GLY A 67 -5.51 6.17 10.94
N ARG A 68 -6.30 5.11 11.15
CA ARG A 68 -6.35 4.39 12.43
C ARG A 68 -5.02 3.75 12.84
N ASP A 69 -4.33 3.10 11.90
CA ASP A 69 -3.09 2.36 12.22
C ASP A 69 -1.91 3.29 12.40
N LEU A 70 -1.80 4.36 11.61
CA LEU A 70 -0.68 5.30 11.68
C LEU A 70 -0.88 6.40 12.71
N ASP A 71 -2.12 6.79 13.07
CA ASP A 71 -2.36 7.69 14.21
C ASP A 71 -1.91 7.05 15.54
N ARG A 72 -1.83 5.70 15.60
CA ARG A 72 -1.26 4.98 16.73
C ARG A 72 0.28 5.07 16.80
N GLY A 73 0.92 5.30 15.65
CA GLY A 73 2.37 5.45 15.52
C GLY A 73 2.86 6.90 15.53
N LEU A 74 1.99 7.91 15.66
CA LEU A 74 2.41 9.32 15.75
C LEU A 74 3.14 9.66 17.07
N ASP A 75 3.10 8.75 18.05
CA ASP A 75 3.91 8.81 19.26
C ASP A 75 5.33 8.20 19.05
N GLU A 76 5.68 7.73 17.84
CA GLU A 76 6.89 6.96 17.53
C GLU A 76 8.06 7.79 16.92
N VAL A 77 9.24 7.16 16.92
CA VAL A 77 10.53 7.68 16.45
C VAL A 77 10.58 7.65 14.90
N ALA A 78 9.91 8.60 14.22
CA ALA A 78 10.12 9.07 12.83
C ALA A 78 8.80 9.50 12.15
N PRO A 79 8.15 10.60 12.60
CA PRO A 79 6.83 11.02 12.10
C PRO A 79 6.81 11.31 10.59
N GLU A 80 7.94 11.73 10.02
CA GLU A 80 8.10 12.00 8.59
C GLU A 80 8.04 10.73 7.72
N SER A 81 8.64 9.63 8.16
CA SER A 81 8.56 8.33 7.47
C SER A 81 7.14 7.77 7.51
N HIS A 82 6.44 7.90 8.65
CA HIS A 82 5.04 7.50 8.76
C HIS A 82 4.14 8.33 7.85
N ALA A 83 4.33 9.65 7.80
CA ALA A 83 3.56 10.53 6.92
C ALA A 83 3.80 10.21 5.43
N LEU A 84 5.05 9.94 5.04
CA LEU A 84 5.37 9.57 3.65
C LEU A 84 4.79 8.20 3.27
N PHE A 85 4.84 7.22 4.18
CA PHE A 85 4.23 5.92 3.94
C PHE A 85 2.70 5.99 3.88
N ARG A 86 2.09 6.79 4.75
CA ARG A 86 0.64 7.10 4.70
C ARG A 86 0.24 7.62 3.34
N ASP A 87 0.92 8.65 2.86
CA ASP A 87 0.67 9.25 1.53
C ASP A 87 0.80 8.21 0.42
N THR A 88 1.84 7.38 0.49
CA THR A 88 2.09 6.30 -0.47
C THR A 88 0.94 5.30 -0.51
N LEU A 89 0.47 4.80 0.65
CA LEU A 89 -0.65 3.86 0.70
C LEU A 89 -1.96 4.47 0.19
N LEU A 90 -2.23 5.74 0.50
CA LEU A 90 -3.44 6.42 0.03
C LEU A 90 -3.44 6.59 -1.49
N HIS A 91 -2.30 6.92 -2.10
CA HIS A 91 -2.21 6.98 -3.57
C HIS A 91 -2.30 5.60 -4.22
N VAL A 92 -1.60 4.60 -3.69
CA VAL A 92 -1.65 3.23 -4.21
C VAL A 92 -3.09 2.73 -4.21
N PHE A 93 -3.74 2.67 -3.04
CA PHE A 93 -5.08 2.08 -2.90
C PHE A 93 -6.24 3.03 -3.25
N GLY A 94 -5.97 4.32 -3.44
CA GLY A 94 -6.98 5.32 -3.80
C GLY A 94 -7.07 5.61 -5.30
N GLU A 95 -5.93 5.56 -6.01
CA GLU A 95 -5.82 6.11 -7.36
C GLU A 95 -5.04 5.21 -8.33
N ALA A 96 -3.91 4.64 -7.89
CA ALA A 96 -2.97 3.98 -8.80
C ALA A 96 -3.25 2.49 -9.03
N LEU A 97 -4.07 1.84 -8.19
CA LEU A 97 -4.29 0.40 -8.22
C LEU A 97 -5.24 -0.04 -9.35
N THR A 98 -4.70 -0.21 -10.56
CA THR A 98 -5.37 -0.86 -11.69
C THR A 98 -5.21 -2.38 -11.63
N HIS A 99 -5.90 -3.12 -12.51
CA HIS A 99 -5.72 -4.58 -12.62
C HIS A 99 -4.28 -4.96 -13.00
N GLU A 100 -3.66 -4.22 -13.93
CA GLU A 100 -2.26 -4.43 -14.30
C GLU A 100 -1.32 -4.20 -13.10
N GLN A 101 -1.58 -3.16 -12.30
CA GLN A 101 -0.80 -2.90 -11.10
C GLN A 101 -1.04 -3.94 -10.00
N MET A 102 -2.24 -4.51 -9.91
CA MET A 102 -2.50 -5.66 -9.03
C MET A 102 -1.64 -6.87 -9.40
N ASP A 103 -1.54 -7.18 -10.71
CA ASP A 103 -0.74 -8.30 -11.20
C ASP A 103 0.76 -8.07 -10.91
N LEU A 104 1.28 -6.87 -11.21
CA LEU A 104 2.67 -6.52 -10.94
C LEU A 104 2.99 -6.52 -9.44
N ALA A 105 2.11 -5.98 -8.60
CA ALA A 105 2.33 -5.87 -7.17
C ALA A 105 2.22 -7.21 -6.42
N THR A 106 1.69 -8.24 -7.08
CA THR A 106 1.64 -9.62 -6.56
C THR A 106 2.99 -10.34 -6.71
N ASP A 107 3.85 -9.90 -7.64
CA ASP A 107 5.18 -10.43 -7.82
C ASP A 107 6.10 -9.97 -6.67
N PRO A 108 6.65 -10.90 -5.85
CA PRO A 108 7.52 -10.51 -4.73
C PRO A 108 8.82 -9.81 -5.18
N ASP A 109 9.28 -10.04 -6.42
CA ASP A 109 10.49 -9.42 -6.96
C ASP A 109 10.23 -7.99 -7.48
N PHE A 110 8.97 -7.59 -7.61
CA PHE A 110 8.62 -6.22 -7.98
C PHE A 110 8.95 -5.25 -6.83
N PRO A 111 9.72 -4.17 -7.05
CA PRO A 111 10.11 -3.26 -5.96
C PRO A 111 8.94 -2.55 -5.28
N GLY A 112 7.80 -2.44 -5.96
CA GLY A 112 6.55 -1.89 -5.42
C GLY A 112 5.56 -2.95 -4.94
N SER A 113 6.00 -4.20 -4.73
CA SER A 113 5.11 -5.31 -4.37
C SER A 113 4.38 -5.09 -3.05
N PHE A 114 3.28 -5.81 -2.85
CA PHE A 114 2.57 -5.79 -1.57
C PHE A 114 3.43 -6.32 -0.43
N ASP A 115 4.39 -7.21 -0.72
CA ASP A 115 5.36 -7.69 0.25
C ASP A 115 6.39 -6.63 0.62
N ALA A 116 6.84 -5.81 -0.35
CA ALA A 116 7.69 -4.64 -0.09
C ALA A 116 6.96 -3.59 0.76
N LEU A 117 5.70 -3.27 0.43
CA LEU A 117 4.85 -2.38 1.23
C LEU A 117 4.65 -2.91 2.67
N ALA A 118 4.40 -4.20 2.83
CA ALA A 118 4.29 -4.83 4.14
C ALA A 118 5.62 -4.79 4.92
N ALA A 119 6.76 -4.95 4.24
CA ALA A 119 8.08 -4.86 4.86
C ALA A 119 8.36 -3.46 5.42
N VAL A 120 8.00 -2.41 4.68
CA VAL A 120 8.10 -1.03 5.14
C VAL A 120 7.26 -0.79 6.39
N GLN A 121 6.01 -1.27 6.41
CA GLN A 121 5.14 -1.12 7.59
C GLN A 121 5.74 -1.79 8.84
N ARG A 122 6.34 -2.98 8.70
CA ARG A 122 7.08 -3.62 9.82
C ARG A 122 8.27 -2.77 10.25
N GLY A 123 9.05 -2.28 9.29
CA GLY A 123 10.21 -1.42 9.55
C GLY A 123 9.84 -0.15 10.30
N LEU A 124 8.69 0.45 10.00
CA LEU A 124 8.17 1.60 10.75
C LEU A 124 7.93 1.25 12.23
N THR A 125 7.25 0.13 12.51
CA THR A 125 6.99 -0.33 13.87
C THR A 125 8.26 -0.72 14.64
N ASP A 126 9.24 -1.32 13.96
CA ASP A 126 10.47 -1.83 14.58
C ASP A 126 11.63 -0.82 14.59
N ALA A 127 11.39 0.46 14.20
CA ALA A 127 12.42 1.48 14.01
C ALA A 127 13.58 1.04 13.10
N GLY A 128 13.24 0.36 12.01
CA GLY A 128 14.18 -0.17 11.03
C GLY A 128 15.00 0.92 10.35
N ALA A 129 16.31 0.69 10.23
CA ALA A 129 17.16 1.53 9.42
C ALA A 129 16.80 1.34 7.94
N ASN A 130 16.64 2.44 7.20
CA ASN A 130 16.38 2.54 5.74
C ASN A 130 14.91 2.61 5.28
N VAL A 131 13.95 2.67 6.18
CA VAL A 131 12.52 2.80 5.82
C VAL A 131 12.23 3.91 4.81
N THR A 132 12.86 5.09 4.96
CA THR A 132 12.67 6.20 4.01
C THR A 132 13.17 5.87 2.59
N VAL A 133 14.27 5.12 2.48
CA VAL A 133 14.83 4.69 1.19
C VAL A 133 13.91 3.65 0.53
N ASP A 134 13.40 2.71 1.32
CA ASP A 134 12.47 1.69 0.85
C ASP A 134 11.16 2.32 0.35
N ILE A 135 10.61 3.30 1.10
CA ILE A 135 9.44 4.08 0.66
C ILE A 135 9.74 4.80 -0.66
N GLY A 136 10.93 5.41 -0.81
CA GLY A 136 11.33 6.06 -2.05
C GLY A 136 11.36 5.11 -3.26
N THR A 137 11.88 3.91 -3.07
CA THR A 137 11.95 2.86 -4.10
C THR A 137 10.56 2.41 -4.53
N ILE A 138 9.66 2.17 -3.56
CA ILE A 138 8.26 1.82 -3.82
C ILE A 138 7.59 2.96 -4.60
N ARG A 139 7.71 4.21 -4.13
CA ARG A 139 7.09 5.36 -4.81
C ARG A 139 7.55 5.47 -6.27
N GLN A 140 8.84 5.25 -6.54
CA GLN A 140 9.35 5.24 -7.91
C GLN A 140 8.72 4.12 -8.75
N ALA A 141 8.59 2.90 -8.20
CA ALA A 141 7.97 1.77 -8.89
C ALA A 141 6.48 2.04 -9.23
N TRP A 142 5.79 2.78 -8.37
CA TRP A 142 4.41 3.23 -8.57
C TRP A 142 4.28 4.54 -9.36
N GLY A 143 5.38 5.12 -9.83
CA GLY A 143 5.39 6.38 -10.58
C GLY A 143 5.01 7.62 -9.75
N LEU A 144 5.08 7.52 -8.43
CA LEU A 144 4.76 8.59 -7.49
C LEU A 144 5.95 9.54 -7.28
N PRO A 145 5.72 10.82 -6.96
CA PRO A 145 6.79 11.77 -6.68
C PRO A 145 7.65 11.31 -5.50
N VAL A 146 8.96 11.13 -5.72
CA VAL A 146 9.92 10.84 -4.65
C VAL A 146 10.36 12.17 -4.02
N ALA A 147 10.32 12.26 -2.69
CA ALA A 147 10.78 13.44 -1.97
C ALA A 147 12.25 13.74 -2.34
N GLY A 148 12.50 14.89 -2.96
CA GLY A 148 13.84 15.33 -3.40
C GLY A 148 14.18 15.09 -4.88
N ALA A 149 13.29 14.48 -5.69
CA ALA A 149 13.49 14.43 -7.14
C ALA A 149 13.17 15.81 -7.75
N PRO A 150 14.08 16.44 -8.52
CA PRO A 150 13.75 17.65 -9.26
C PRO A 150 12.65 17.31 -10.28
N ASN A 151 11.52 18.01 -10.20
CA ASN A 151 10.42 17.94 -11.15
C ASN A 151 10.96 18.05 -12.58
N GLY A 152 11.08 16.93 -13.27
CA GLY A 152 11.77 16.86 -14.54
C GLY A 152 11.14 15.81 -15.44
N THR A 153 10.00 16.14 -16.04
CA THR A 153 9.83 16.12 -17.51
C THR A 153 8.38 16.43 -17.88
N ALA A 154 8.16 17.65 -18.35
CA ALA A 154 7.05 17.95 -19.23
C ALA A 154 7.15 17.03 -20.47
N ARG A 155 6.20 16.10 -20.61
CA ARG A 155 5.92 15.46 -21.89
C ARG A 155 5.35 16.50 -22.84
N SER A 156 6.21 17.14 -23.63
CA SER A 156 5.80 17.86 -24.84
C SER A 156 6.22 17.03 -26.05
N GLY A 157 5.32 16.16 -26.48
CA GLY A 157 5.34 15.61 -27.83
C GLY A 157 4.15 16.18 -28.60
N THR A 158 4.40 17.03 -29.59
CA THR A 158 3.63 17.16 -30.84
C THR A 158 4.57 17.82 -31.86
N SER A 159 5.11 17.03 -32.80
CA SER A 159 4.57 16.85 -34.16
C SER A 159 4.62 18.12 -35.01
N SER A 160 5.57 18.17 -35.96
CA SER A 160 5.24 18.46 -37.36
C SER A 160 6.46 18.25 -38.27
N ALA A 161 6.40 17.20 -39.08
CA ALA A 161 6.93 17.17 -40.44
C ALA A 161 5.78 16.63 -41.30
N PRO A 162 5.60 17.10 -42.55
CA PRO A 162 6.49 16.62 -43.59
C PRO A 162 6.85 17.65 -44.69
N ARG A 163 7.98 17.37 -45.34
CA ARG A 163 8.42 17.86 -46.65
C ARG A 163 7.59 17.19 -47.78
N PRO A 164 7.50 17.74 -49.00
CA PRO A 164 8.64 18.09 -49.86
C PRO A 164 8.74 19.57 -50.24
#